data_AF-A0A402ACF9-F1
#
_entry.id   AF-A0A402ACF9-F1
#
_cell.length_a   1.000
_cell.length_b   1.000
_cell.length_c   1.000
_cell.angle_alpha   90.00
_cell.angle_beta   90.00
_cell.angle_gamma   90.00
#
_symmetry.space_group_name_H-M   'P 1'
#
loop_
_entity.id
_entity.type
_entity.pdbx_description
1 polymer ?
#
loop_
_entity_poly.entity_id
_entity_poly.type
_entity_poly.pdbx_seq_one_letter_code
_entity_poly.pdbx_strand_id
1 'polypeptide(L)'
;MNYGEIIAYWFLRFNGFFPLNNFVLHLPQQHPIEGERRDQNGTADTDILAIRFPHVYEEIGGQPDDWSPIFAHWGFSLDKEITAFIIEIKTGDLSENAILQEAQRAFGDNRMYAAIRRTGIFPYDESMEAMKILKKQKIYVSHDKSKRIGKLFISKEATVGRRNTEISLLLDRYAFHITLTDCEEFIVERLRKYQRRKNNDRMFFPDELIQYLAWKINTAHSGEV
;
A
#
# COMPACT_ATOMS: atom_id res chain seq x y z
N MET A 1 -4.69 -5.26 13.74
CA MET A 1 -4.05 -5.59 12.45
C MET A 1 -3.44 -6.96 12.53
N ASN A 2 -3.46 -7.72 11.43
CA ASN A 2 -2.71 -8.97 11.32
C ASN A 2 -1.22 -8.69 10.94
N TYR A 3 -0.37 -9.73 10.89
CA TYR A 3 1.05 -9.54 10.61
C TYR A 3 1.33 -8.91 9.23
N GLY A 4 0.57 -9.30 8.20
CA GLY A 4 0.75 -8.78 6.84
C GLY A 4 0.39 -7.30 6.74
N GLU A 5 -0.69 -6.90 7.42
CA GLU A 5 -1.07 -5.49 7.57
C GLU A 5 0.00 -4.70 8.32
N ILE A 6 0.61 -5.24 9.38
CA ILE A 6 1.70 -4.58 10.10
C ILE A 6 2.91 -4.38 9.17
N ILE A 7 3.34 -5.43 8.44
CA ILE A 7 4.45 -5.33 7.50
C ILE A 7 4.16 -4.29 6.41
N ALA A 8 2.98 -4.34 5.78
CA ALA A 8 2.60 -3.36 4.77
C ALA A 8 2.55 -1.94 5.35
N TYR A 9 1.97 -1.77 6.54
CA TYR A 9 1.90 -0.48 7.24
C TYR A 9 3.29 0.11 7.45
N TRP A 10 4.25 -0.68 7.94
CA TRP A 10 5.61 -0.22 8.19
C TRP A 10 6.42 -0.01 6.92
N PHE A 11 6.23 -0.84 5.90
CA PHE A 11 6.80 -0.63 4.58
C PHE A 11 6.38 0.75 4.05
N LEU A 12 5.09 1.06 4.08
CA LEU A 12 4.56 2.36 3.63
C LEU A 12 5.09 3.50 4.52
N ARG A 13 5.08 3.32 5.83
CA ARG A 13 5.53 4.35 6.79
C ARG A 13 7.02 4.67 6.65
N PHE A 14 7.88 3.67 6.42
CA PHE A 14 9.31 3.90 6.15
C PHE A 14 9.57 4.50 4.77
N ASN A 15 8.60 4.40 3.85
CA ASN A 15 8.57 5.18 2.62
C ASN A 15 7.92 6.57 2.80
N GLY A 16 7.71 6.99 4.05
CA GLY A 16 7.13 8.27 4.46
C GLY A 16 5.70 8.50 3.96
N PHE A 17 4.92 7.44 3.78
CA PHE A 17 3.48 7.55 3.70
C PHE A 17 2.88 7.69 5.10
N PHE A 18 1.71 8.31 5.17
CA PHE A 18 0.78 8.30 6.29
C PHE A 18 -0.28 7.22 6.02
N PRO A 19 -0.14 6.01 6.60
CA PRO A 19 -1.09 4.94 6.37
C PRO A 19 -2.27 5.07 7.35
N LEU A 20 -3.47 4.93 6.82
CA LEU A 20 -4.74 4.86 7.54
C LEU A 20 -5.18 3.39 7.52
N ASN A 21 -5.21 2.77 8.69
CA ASN A 21 -5.63 1.40 8.93
C ASN A 21 -6.96 1.34 9.68
N ASN A 22 -7.62 0.17 9.65
CA ASN A 22 -8.89 -0.09 10.35
C ASN A 22 -10.00 0.93 10.04
N PHE A 23 -10.03 1.46 8.82
CA PHE A 23 -11.01 2.47 8.46
C PHE A 23 -12.22 1.85 7.77
N VAL A 24 -13.39 2.03 8.38
CA VAL A 24 -14.66 1.61 7.79
C VAL A 24 -15.10 2.65 6.77
N LEU A 25 -15.16 2.23 5.50
CA LEU A 25 -15.71 3.01 4.41
C LEU A 25 -17.23 2.91 4.43
N HIS A 26 -17.86 4.04 4.74
CA HIS A 26 -19.29 4.21 4.51
C HIS A 26 -19.52 4.39 3.02
N LEU A 27 -19.94 3.30 2.38
CA LEU A 27 -20.26 3.30 0.96
C LEU A 27 -21.47 4.20 0.68
N PRO A 28 -21.50 4.89 -0.47
CA PRO A 28 -22.60 5.77 -0.83
C PRO A 28 -23.92 4.99 -0.94
N GLN A 29 -25.04 5.67 -0.66
CA GLN A 29 -26.36 5.04 -0.72
C GLN A 29 -26.71 4.57 -2.14
N GLN A 30 -26.30 5.35 -3.15
CA GLN A 30 -26.41 5.04 -4.57
C GLN A 30 -25.02 4.82 -5.17
N HIS A 31 -24.96 4.08 -6.28
CA HIS A 31 -23.72 3.94 -7.03
C HIS A 31 -23.20 5.33 -7.47
N PRO A 32 -21.88 5.60 -7.44
CA PRO A 32 -21.33 6.89 -7.85
C PRO A 32 -21.62 7.24 -9.31
N ILE A 33 -21.85 6.25 -10.16
CA ILE A 33 -22.26 6.42 -11.55
C ILE A 33 -23.79 6.29 -11.64
N GLU A 34 -24.44 7.32 -12.15
CA GLU A 34 -25.90 7.35 -12.35
C GLU A 34 -26.37 6.18 -13.24
N GLY A 35 -27.45 5.52 -12.85
CA GLY A 35 -28.02 4.37 -13.56
C GLY A 35 -27.33 3.03 -13.28
N GLU A 36 -26.17 3.02 -12.63
CA GLU A 36 -25.50 1.78 -12.23
C GLU A 36 -26.01 1.28 -10.86
N ARG A 37 -26.02 -0.05 -10.70
CA ARG A 37 -26.37 -0.68 -9.43
C ARG A 37 -25.18 -0.69 -8.50
N ARG A 38 -25.46 -0.64 -7.20
CA ARG A 38 -24.45 -0.81 -6.17
C ARG A 38 -23.82 -2.20 -6.29
N ASP A 39 -22.49 -2.27 -6.34
CA ASP A 39 -21.72 -3.52 -6.41
C ASP A 39 -21.56 -4.19 -5.03
N GLN A 40 -21.75 -3.45 -3.94
CA GLN A 40 -21.59 -3.93 -2.55
C GLN A 40 -22.61 -3.29 -1.61
N ASN A 41 -23.23 -4.06 -0.71
CA ASN A 41 -24.17 -3.55 0.28
C ASN A 41 -23.48 -3.23 1.63
N GLY A 42 -23.90 -2.16 2.30
CA GLY A 42 -23.45 -1.84 3.67
C GLY A 42 -22.14 -1.05 3.78
N THR A 43 -21.29 -1.42 4.72
CA THR A 43 -19.95 -0.85 4.94
C THR A 43 -18.88 -1.71 4.30
N ALA A 44 -17.84 -1.09 3.74
CA ALA A 44 -16.63 -1.78 3.31
C ALA A 44 -15.47 -1.44 4.25
N ASP A 45 -14.45 -2.28 4.26
CA ASP A 45 -13.13 -1.94 4.76
C ASP A 45 -12.22 -1.54 3.59
N THR A 46 -11.06 -0.97 3.88
CA THR A 46 -9.87 -1.05 3.03
C THR A 46 -8.75 -1.43 3.98
N ASP A 47 -7.90 -2.38 3.60
CA ASP A 47 -6.89 -2.88 4.54
C ASP A 47 -6.00 -1.71 4.98
N ILE A 48 -5.49 -0.96 4.01
CA ILE A 48 -4.78 0.30 4.23
C ILE A 48 -5.14 1.32 3.14
N LEU A 49 -5.32 2.58 3.53
CA LEU A 49 -5.24 3.73 2.63
C LEU A 49 -3.99 4.54 2.97
N ALA A 50 -3.08 4.74 2.04
CA ALA A 50 -1.82 5.43 2.31
C ALA A 50 -1.73 6.72 1.50
N ILE A 51 -1.29 7.82 2.13
CA ILE A 51 -1.10 9.12 1.47
C ILE A 51 0.29 9.62 1.80
N ARG A 52 1.01 10.14 0.81
CA ARG A 52 2.31 10.77 0.95
C ARG A 52 2.29 12.13 0.29
N PHE A 53 2.80 13.12 1.00
CA PHE A 53 3.05 14.44 0.46
C PHE A 53 4.48 14.52 -0.09
N PRO A 54 4.76 15.41 -1.05
CA PRO A 54 6.13 15.65 -1.47
C PRO A 54 6.95 16.26 -0.32
N HIS A 55 8.28 16.24 -0.47
CA HIS A 55 9.23 16.88 0.45
C HIS A 55 9.30 16.28 1.86
N VAL A 56 8.88 15.02 2.04
CA VAL A 56 9.15 14.30 3.30
C VAL A 56 10.65 14.15 3.49
N TYR A 57 11.11 14.52 4.68
CA TYR A 57 12.50 14.47 5.06
C TYR A 57 12.63 14.15 6.55
N GLU A 58 13.52 13.23 6.90
CA GLU A 58 13.96 13.01 8.28
C GLU A 58 15.47 12.81 8.32
N GLU A 59 16.14 13.30 9.38
CA GLU A 59 17.59 13.10 9.58
C GLU A 59 17.95 11.60 9.62
N ILE A 60 17.03 10.74 10.08
CA ILE A 60 17.23 9.30 10.25
C ILE A 60 16.12 8.52 9.55
N GLY A 61 16.43 7.89 8.41
CA GLY A 61 15.49 7.00 7.72
C GLY A 61 14.43 7.70 6.87
N GLY A 62 14.65 8.97 6.54
CA GLY A 62 13.82 9.73 5.62
C GLY A 62 14.63 10.56 4.63
N GLN A 63 15.79 10.05 4.20
CA GLN A 63 16.64 10.68 3.18
C GLN A 63 16.23 10.23 1.77
N PRO A 64 16.64 10.94 0.70
CA PRO A 64 16.28 10.56 -0.67
C PRO A 64 16.66 9.13 -1.09
N ASP A 65 17.69 8.54 -0.46
CA ASP A 65 18.15 7.17 -0.69
C ASP A 65 17.52 6.13 0.27
N ASP A 66 16.53 6.54 1.07
CA ASP A 66 15.77 5.65 1.95
C ASP A 66 14.50 5.10 1.33
N TRP A 67 14.00 5.73 0.27
CA TRP A 67 12.78 5.30 -0.38
C TRP A 67 13.01 4.03 -1.21
N SER A 68 12.05 3.12 -1.17
CA SER A 68 12.04 1.93 -1.99
C SER A 68 12.02 2.34 -3.47
N PRO A 69 12.94 1.82 -4.30
CA PRO A 69 12.99 2.17 -5.71
C PRO A 69 11.76 1.65 -6.47
N ILE A 70 10.96 0.75 -5.88
CA ILE A 70 9.78 0.17 -6.54
C ILE A 70 8.77 1.22 -6.97
N PHE A 71 8.60 2.30 -6.20
CA PHE A 71 7.68 3.39 -6.54
C PHE A 71 8.11 4.11 -7.83
N ALA A 72 9.41 4.34 -8.02
CA ALA A 72 9.93 4.91 -9.25
C ALA A 72 9.73 3.97 -10.45
N HIS A 73 9.92 2.66 -10.26
CA HIS A 73 9.62 1.65 -11.29
C HIS A 73 8.14 1.63 -11.68
N TRP A 74 7.25 1.89 -10.73
CA TRP A 74 5.82 2.05 -10.97
C TRP A 74 5.44 3.43 -11.56
N GLY A 75 6.41 4.32 -11.75
CA GLY A 75 6.24 5.62 -12.37
C GLY A 75 5.80 6.74 -11.41
N PHE A 76 5.97 6.55 -10.11
CA PHE A 76 5.71 7.58 -9.10
C PHE A 76 6.97 8.41 -8.83
N SER A 77 6.79 9.72 -8.66
CA SER A 77 7.84 10.66 -8.29
C SER A 77 7.55 11.20 -6.88
N LEU A 78 7.94 10.43 -5.86
CA LEU A 78 7.58 10.69 -4.46
C LEU A 78 7.99 12.06 -3.92
N ASP A 79 8.96 12.74 -4.54
CA ASP A 79 9.43 14.08 -4.12
C ASP A 79 8.74 15.23 -4.86
N LYS A 80 7.90 14.94 -5.86
CA LYS A 80 7.29 15.94 -6.75
C LYS A 80 5.77 16.00 -6.64
N GLU A 81 5.14 14.91 -6.24
CA GLU A 81 3.69 14.77 -6.28
C GLU A 81 3.12 14.18 -5.00
N ILE A 82 1.89 14.57 -4.68
CA ILE A 82 1.11 13.92 -3.64
C ILE A 82 0.72 12.53 -4.17
N THR A 83 1.16 11.48 -3.48
CA THR A 83 0.91 10.09 -3.88
C THR A 83 -0.05 9.42 -2.91
N ALA A 84 -1.08 8.76 -3.41
CA ALA A 84 -1.94 7.91 -2.60
C ALA A 84 -2.03 6.48 -3.14
N PHE A 85 -2.28 5.52 -2.25
CA PHE A 85 -2.57 4.14 -2.61
C PHE A 85 -3.79 3.61 -1.87
N ILE A 86 -4.68 2.96 -2.61
CA ILE A 86 -5.73 2.06 -2.09
C ILE A 86 -5.12 0.67 -2.06
N ILE A 87 -5.05 0.06 -0.87
CA ILE A 87 -4.23 -1.13 -0.66
C ILE A 87 -5.10 -2.30 -0.20
N GLU A 88 -4.88 -3.45 -0.83
CA GLU A 88 -5.40 -4.75 -0.42
C GLU A 88 -4.23 -5.68 -0.09
N ILE A 89 -4.37 -6.46 0.98
CA ILE A 89 -3.33 -7.30 1.56
C ILE A 89 -3.85 -8.72 1.71
N LYS A 90 -3.11 -9.70 1.19
CA LYS A 90 -3.45 -11.12 1.30
C LYS A 90 -2.28 -11.93 1.85
N THR A 91 -2.49 -12.46 3.04
CA THR A 91 -1.51 -13.30 3.75
C THR A 91 -1.71 -14.80 3.54
N GLY A 92 -2.87 -15.20 3.01
CA GLY A 92 -3.21 -16.59 2.75
C GLY A 92 -2.75 -17.07 1.39
N ASP A 93 -2.65 -18.38 1.24
CA ASP A 93 -2.34 -19.02 -0.05
C ASP A 93 -3.60 -18.95 -0.92
N LEU A 94 -3.52 -18.21 -2.03
CA LEU A 94 -4.64 -18.00 -2.93
C LEU A 94 -4.45 -18.83 -4.19
N SER A 95 -5.56 -19.18 -4.86
CA SER A 95 -5.51 -19.66 -6.24
C SER A 95 -5.49 -18.48 -7.21
N GLU A 96 -5.13 -18.73 -8.48
CA GLU A 96 -5.15 -17.70 -9.54
C GLU A 96 -6.52 -17.01 -9.65
N ASN A 97 -7.60 -17.79 -9.66
CA ASN A 97 -8.96 -17.25 -9.68
C ASN A 97 -9.29 -16.46 -8.41
N ALA A 98 -8.81 -16.92 -7.24
CA ALA A 98 -9.05 -16.21 -5.98
C ALA A 98 -8.33 -14.85 -5.97
N ILE A 99 -7.12 -14.74 -6.50
CA ILE A 99 -6.41 -13.46 -6.60
C ILE A 99 -7.20 -12.44 -7.41
N LEU A 100 -7.71 -12.85 -8.58
CA LEU A 100 -8.51 -11.96 -9.43
C LEU A 100 -9.83 -11.56 -8.76
N GLN A 101 -10.51 -12.48 -8.11
CA GLN A 101 -11.76 -12.20 -7.38
C GLN A 101 -11.51 -11.25 -6.20
N GLU A 102 -10.44 -11.47 -5.43
CA GLU A 102 -10.06 -10.59 -4.33
C GLU A 102 -9.71 -9.20 -4.83
N ALA A 103 -8.93 -9.07 -5.91
CA ALA A 103 -8.61 -7.78 -6.50
C ALA A 103 -9.87 -7.06 -7.03
N GLN A 104 -10.77 -7.78 -7.70
CA GLN A 104 -12.04 -7.21 -8.17
C GLN A 104 -12.93 -6.73 -7.01
N ARG A 105 -12.99 -7.49 -5.92
CA ARG A 105 -13.75 -7.13 -4.71
C ARG A 105 -13.13 -5.92 -4.01
N ALA A 106 -11.82 -5.92 -3.84
CA ALA A 106 -11.08 -4.87 -3.15
C ALA A 106 -11.11 -3.53 -3.90
N PHE A 107 -11.10 -3.58 -5.23
CA PHE A 107 -11.09 -2.41 -6.10
C PHE A 107 -12.43 -2.19 -6.81
N GLY A 108 -13.54 -2.64 -6.20
CA GLY A 108 -14.89 -2.34 -6.65
C GLY A 108 -15.22 -0.85 -6.59
N ASP A 109 -16.15 -0.41 -7.42
CA ASP A 109 -16.40 1.00 -7.71
C ASP A 109 -16.79 1.82 -6.48
N ASN A 110 -17.71 1.29 -5.65
CA ASN A 110 -18.14 1.99 -4.45
C ASN A 110 -17.01 2.10 -3.42
N ARG A 111 -16.24 1.02 -3.21
CA ARG A 111 -15.10 0.98 -2.28
C ARG A 111 -14.00 1.93 -2.74
N MET A 112 -13.67 1.87 -4.03
CA MET A 112 -12.67 2.73 -4.65
C MET A 112 -13.09 4.20 -4.59
N TYR A 113 -14.33 4.54 -4.94
CA TYR A 113 -14.83 5.91 -4.83
C TYR A 113 -14.76 6.44 -3.38
N ALA A 114 -15.24 5.64 -2.41
CA ALA A 114 -15.17 6.00 -1.01
C ALA A 114 -13.73 6.19 -0.53
N ALA A 115 -12.81 5.31 -0.93
CA ALA A 115 -11.39 5.40 -0.61
C ALA A 115 -10.73 6.65 -1.22
N ILE A 116 -10.98 6.95 -2.51
CA ILE A 116 -10.51 8.17 -3.20
C ILE A 116 -10.99 9.40 -2.44
N ARG A 117 -12.29 9.49 -2.15
CA ARG A 117 -12.85 10.62 -1.39
C ARG A 117 -12.23 10.74 0.00
N ARG A 118 -11.91 9.61 0.64
CA ARG A 118 -11.32 9.58 1.96
C ARG A 118 -9.88 10.10 1.98
N THR A 119 -9.15 10.02 0.87
CA THR A 119 -7.81 10.63 0.80
C THR A 119 -7.84 12.13 1.03
N GLY A 120 -8.93 12.81 0.64
CA GLY A 120 -9.05 14.25 0.75
C GLY A 120 -8.16 15.04 -0.22
N ILE A 121 -7.42 14.38 -1.13
CA ILE A 121 -6.49 15.08 -2.05
C ILE A 121 -7.18 15.54 -3.34
N PHE A 122 -8.34 14.96 -3.67
CA PHE A 122 -9.12 15.28 -4.87
C PHE A 122 -10.46 15.96 -4.50
N PRO A 123 -10.88 17.01 -5.23
CA PRO A 123 -12.25 17.53 -5.16
C PRO A 123 -13.27 16.49 -5.65
N TYR A 124 -14.56 16.78 -5.45
CA TYR A 124 -15.66 15.86 -5.78
C TYR A 124 -15.59 15.36 -7.23
N ASP A 125 -15.53 16.29 -8.19
CA ASP A 125 -15.59 15.96 -9.62
C ASP A 125 -14.37 15.15 -10.07
N GLU A 126 -13.18 15.54 -9.60
CA GLU A 126 -11.93 14.84 -9.89
C GLU A 126 -11.90 13.44 -9.25
N SER A 127 -12.55 13.26 -8.10
CA SER A 127 -12.67 11.92 -7.48
C SER A 127 -13.51 10.96 -8.33
N MET A 128 -14.53 11.49 -9.00
CA MET A 128 -15.36 10.71 -9.94
C MET A 128 -14.55 10.33 -11.18
N GLU A 129 -13.77 11.27 -11.71
CA GLU A 129 -12.88 11.02 -12.84
C GLU A 129 -11.80 9.98 -12.49
N ALA A 130 -11.15 10.14 -11.34
CA ALA A 130 -10.15 9.21 -10.82
C ALA A 130 -10.70 7.80 -10.72
N MET A 131 -11.91 7.64 -10.16
CA MET A 131 -12.59 6.34 -10.07
C MET A 131 -12.81 5.73 -11.46
N LYS A 132 -13.36 6.49 -12.41
CA LYS A 132 -13.62 6.00 -13.79
C LYS A 132 -12.36 5.53 -14.50
N ILE A 133 -11.23 6.21 -14.28
CA ILE A 133 -9.93 5.82 -14.83
C ILE A 133 -9.37 4.59 -14.12
N LEU A 134 -9.42 4.58 -12.79
CA LEU A 134 -8.96 3.44 -11.98
C LEU A 134 -9.79 2.17 -12.18
N LYS A 135 -11.02 2.22 -12.69
CA LYS A 135 -11.75 1.02 -13.14
C LYS A 135 -11.00 0.25 -14.24
N LYS A 136 -10.23 0.97 -15.05
CA LYS A 136 -9.57 0.43 -16.27
C LYS A 136 -8.05 0.38 -16.15
N GLN A 137 -7.48 1.12 -15.21
CA GLN A 137 -6.04 1.31 -15.05
C GLN A 137 -5.64 1.15 -13.59
N LYS A 138 -4.35 0.91 -13.33
CA LYS A 138 -3.81 0.81 -11.96
C LYS A 138 -3.54 2.16 -11.28
N ILE A 139 -3.54 3.25 -12.05
CA ILE A 139 -3.17 4.59 -11.58
C ILE A 139 -4.04 5.66 -12.23
N TYR A 140 -4.33 6.71 -11.47
CA TYR A 140 -4.84 7.99 -11.97
C TYR A 140 -3.83 9.10 -11.68
N VAL A 141 -3.69 10.02 -12.63
CA VAL A 141 -2.85 11.21 -12.53
C VAL A 141 -3.73 12.42 -12.77
N SER A 142 -3.71 13.35 -11.81
CA SER A 142 -4.38 14.65 -11.93
C SER A 142 -3.94 15.42 -13.17
N HIS A 143 -4.80 16.32 -13.67
CA HIS A 143 -4.53 17.11 -14.88
C HIS A 143 -3.25 17.94 -14.79
N ASP A 144 -2.97 18.51 -13.61
CA ASP A 144 -1.76 19.30 -13.34
C ASP A 144 -0.54 18.43 -12.95
N LYS A 145 -0.72 17.11 -12.87
CA LYS A 145 0.28 16.10 -12.48
C LYS A 145 0.85 16.29 -11.08
N SER A 146 0.18 17.06 -10.22
CA SER A 146 0.61 17.30 -8.83
C SER A 146 0.19 16.20 -7.87
N LYS A 147 -0.79 15.38 -8.27
CA LYS A 147 -1.37 14.29 -7.49
C LYS A 147 -1.50 13.01 -8.30
N ARG A 148 -1.25 11.88 -7.63
CA ARG A 148 -1.49 10.54 -8.16
C ARG A 148 -2.15 9.64 -7.14
N ILE A 149 -2.97 8.72 -7.62
CA ILE A 149 -3.52 7.65 -6.80
C ILE A 149 -3.42 6.32 -7.54
N GLY A 150 -2.91 5.30 -6.86
CA GLY A 150 -2.75 3.95 -7.39
C GLY A 150 -3.53 2.90 -6.61
N LYS A 151 -3.74 1.74 -7.24
CA LYS A 151 -4.18 0.51 -6.59
C LYS A 151 -2.95 -0.36 -6.31
N LEU A 152 -2.79 -0.80 -5.07
CA LEU A 152 -1.68 -1.65 -4.66
C LEU A 152 -2.22 -2.94 -4.05
N PHE A 153 -1.75 -4.07 -4.55
CA PHE A 153 -2.07 -5.39 -4.02
C PHE A 153 -0.80 -5.99 -3.43
N ILE A 154 -0.86 -6.39 -2.16
CA ILE A 154 0.26 -6.98 -1.44
C ILE A 154 -0.08 -8.43 -1.12
N SER A 155 0.74 -9.38 -1.55
CA SER A 155 0.51 -10.80 -1.29
C SER A 155 1.69 -11.47 -0.61
N LYS A 156 1.44 -12.58 0.08
CA LYS A 156 2.50 -13.43 0.63
C LYS A 156 3.47 -13.94 -0.44
N GLU A 157 2.92 -14.45 -1.55
CA GLU A 157 3.71 -15.10 -2.60
C GLU A 157 3.83 -14.20 -3.83
N ALA A 158 4.89 -14.39 -4.63
CA ALA A 158 5.07 -13.72 -5.93
C ALA A 158 4.38 -14.47 -7.07
N THR A 159 4.16 -15.77 -6.90
CA THR A 159 3.61 -16.68 -7.90
C THR A 159 2.45 -17.47 -7.33
N VAL A 160 1.57 -17.98 -8.19
CA VAL A 160 0.40 -18.75 -7.79
C VAL A 160 0.17 -19.99 -8.66
N GLY A 161 -0.39 -21.03 -8.04
CA GLY A 161 -0.86 -22.23 -8.73
C GLY A 161 0.25 -23.14 -9.25
N ARG A 162 -0.15 -24.28 -9.84
CA ARG A 162 0.80 -25.33 -10.28
C ARG A 162 1.74 -24.90 -11.40
N ARG A 163 1.41 -23.83 -12.12
CA ARG A 163 2.22 -23.28 -13.21
C ARG A 163 3.18 -22.19 -12.75
N ASN A 164 3.21 -21.86 -11.45
CA ASN A 164 3.98 -20.74 -10.90
C ASN A 164 3.72 -19.43 -11.67
N THR A 165 2.44 -19.14 -11.93
CA THR A 165 2.05 -17.92 -12.65
C THR A 165 2.41 -16.70 -11.80
N GLU A 166 3.14 -15.74 -12.34
CA GLU A 166 3.45 -14.49 -11.62
C GLU A 166 2.18 -13.68 -11.34
N ILE A 167 2.00 -13.28 -10.09
CA ILE A 167 0.83 -12.53 -9.65
C ILE A 167 0.84 -11.12 -10.24
N SER A 168 2.01 -10.52 -10.42
CA SER A 168 2.21 -9.25 -11.10
C SER A 168 1.61 -9.25 -12.52
N LEU A 169 1.74 -10.35 -13.25
CA LEU A 169 1.17 -10.52 -14.60
C LEU A 169 -0.36 -10.65 -14.57
N LEU A 170 -0.89 -11.40 -13.60
CA LEU A 170 -2.34 -11.53 -13.40
C LEU A 170 -2.99 -10.19 -13.07
N LEU A 171 -2.28 -9.37 -12.30
CA LEU A 171 -2.76 -8.09 -11.78
C LEU A 171 -2.35 -6.88 -12.61
N ASP A 172 -1.60 -7.02 -13.71
CA ASP A 172 -0.97 -5.87 -14.40
C ASP A 172 -1.96 -4.74 -14.77
N ARG A 173 -3.20 -5.11 -15.13
CA ARG A 173 -4.27 -4.15 -15.44
C ARG A 173 -5.09 -3.70 -14.21
N TYR A 174 -4.99 -4.43 -13.11
CA TYR A 174 -5.79 -4.24 -11.90
C TYR A 174 -5.06 -3.42 -10.85
N ALA A 175 -3.81 -3.74 -10.52
CA ALA A 175 -3.08 -3.12 -9.43
C ALA A 175 -1.58 -3.28 -9.61
N PHE A 176 -0.82 -2.39 -8.98
CA PHE A 176 0.59 -2.68 -8.69
C PHE A 176 0.67 -3.85 -7.71
N HIS A 177 1.74 -4.63 -7.81
CA HIS A 177 1.93 -5.82 -7.00
C HIS A 177 3.32 -5.82 -6.37
N ILE A 178 3.38 -6.18 -5.08
CA ILE A 178 4.60 -6.40 -4.30
C ILE A 178 4.33 -7.52 -3.29
N THR A 179 5.35 -8.26 -2.90
CA THR A 179 5.18 -9.31 -1.89
C THR A 179 5.39 -8.80 -0.46
N LEU A 180 4.84 -9.52 0.52
CA LEU A 180 5.14 -9.30 1.93
C LEU A 180 6.63 -9.52 2.23
N THR A 181 7.28 -10.45 1.52
CA THR A 181 8.73 -10.69 1.63
C THR A 181 9.51 -9.45 1.18
N ASP A 182 9.19 -8.87 0.02
CA ASP A 182 9.86 -7.64 -0.46
C ASP A 182 9.66 -6.47 0.52
N CYS A 183 8.46 -6.36 1.09
CA CYS A 183 8.14 -5.36 2.10
C CYS A 183 8.98 -5.55 3.38
N GLU A 184 9.08 -6.79 3.87
CA GLU A 184 9.87 -7.14 5.06
C GLU A 184 11.36 -6.92 4.82
N GLU A 185 11.89 -7.36 3.68
CA GLU A 185 13.29 -7.16 3.30
C GLU A 185 13.66 -5.68 3.30
N PHE A 186 12.81 -4.83 2.71
CA PHE A 186 12.98 -3.39 2.76
C PHE A 186 13.02 -2.86 4.21
N ILE A 187 12.08 -3.29 5.06
CA ILE A 187 12.05 -2.87 6.48
C ILE A 187 13.32 -3.28 7.20
N VAL A 188 13.75 -4.54 7.01
CA VAL A 188 14.96 -5.09 7.62
C VAL A 188 16.19 -4.31 7.17
N GLU A 189 16.30 -3.98 5.88
CA GLU A 189 17.36 -3.16 5.32
C GLU A 189 17.41 -1.78 6.00
N ARG A 190 16.26 -1.10 6.12
CA ARG A 190 16.20 0.22 6.79
C ARG A 190 16.53 0.15 8.27
N LEU A 191 16.04 -0.86 8.98
CA LEU A 191 16.37 -1.09 10.40
C LEU A 191 17.87 -1.35 10.58
N ARG A 192 18.50 -2.09 9.66
CA ARG A 192 19.95 -2.34 9.68
C ARG A 192 20.75 -1.06 9.37
N LYS A 193 20.37 -0.29 8.35
CA LYS A 193 21.05 0.98 7.99
C LYS A 193 21.14 1.96 9.16
N TYR A 194 20.10 2.01 10.00
CA TYR A 194 20.02 2.90 11.16
C TYR A 194 20.06 2.18 12.51
N GLN A 195 20.64 0.98 12.56
CA GLN A 195 20.56 0.04 13.68
C GLN A 195 20.89 0.67 15.04
N ARG A 196 21.97 1.45 15.14
CA ARG A 196 22.37 2.06 16.42
C ARG A 196 21.28 2.97 17.01
N ARG A 197 20.62 3.79 16.17
CA ARG A 197 19.57 4.71 16.63
C ARG A 197 18.24 3.95 16.78
N LYS A 198 17.83 3.19 15.76
CA LYS A 198 16.54 2.47 15.75
C LYS A 198 16.44 1.37 16.83
N ASN A 199 17.54 0.73 17.21
CA ASN A 199 17.53 -0.26 18.29
C ASN A 199 17.34 0.38 19.68
N ASN A 200 17.94 1.55 19.92
CA ASN A 200 17.74 2.29 21.17
C ASN A 200 16.29 2.75 21.28
N ASP A 201 15.71 3.17 20.16
CA ASP A 201 14.34 3.67 20.10
C ASP A 201 13.30 2.56 19.93
N ARG A 202 13.72 1.28 19.90
CA ARG A 202 12.81 0.18 19.51
C ARG A 202 11.57 0.09 20.39
N MET A 203 11.68 0.41 21.67
CA MET A 203 10.56 0.35 22.63
C MET A 203 9.49 1.41 22.35
N PHE A 204 9.77 2.40 21.49
CA PHE A 204 8.81 3.41 21.05
C PHE A 204 8.04 3.00 19.78
N PHE A 205 8.42 1.91 19.12
CA PHE A 205 7.57 1.36 18.07
C PHE A 205 6.29 0.78 18.69
N PRO A 206 5.09 1.19 18.24
CA PRO A 206 3.84 0.69 18.81
C PRO A 206 3.59 -0.79 18.50
N ASP A 207 4.25 -1.37 17.50
CA ASP A 207 4.00 -2.74 17.04
C ASP A 207 5.12 -3.70 17.48
N GLU A 208 4.76 -4.74 18.24
CA GLU A 208 5.67 -5.76 18.76
C GLU A 208 6.51 -6.44 17.67
N LEU A 209 5.93 -6.66 16.48
CA LEU A 209 6.64 -7.26 15.35
C LEU A 209 7.87 -6.43 14.94
N ILE A 210 7.75 -5.11 14.90
CA ILE A 210 8.86 -4.22 14.54
C ILE A 210 9.88 -4.13 15.67
N GLN A 211 9.43 -4.12 16.92
CA GLN A 211 10.33 -4.21 18.07
C GLN A 211 11.18 -5.48 18.00
N TYR A 212 10.54 -6.61 17.67
CA TYR A 212 11.19 -7.91 17.50
C TYR A 212 12.20 -7.90 16.35
N LEU A 213 11.82 -7.40 15.17
CA LEU A 213 12.72 -7.30 14.02
C LEU A 213 13.95 -6.42 14.34
N ALA A 214 13.75 -5.27 14.97
CA ALA A 214 14.84 -4.38 15.38
C ALA A 214 15.80 -5.06 16.37
N TRP A 215 15.27 -5.80 17.34
CA TRP A 215 16.09 -6.60 18.28
C TRP A 215 16.84 -7.74 17.58
N LYS A 216 16.17 -8.51 16.71
CA LYS A 216 16.75 -9.67 16.01
C LYS A 216 17.90 -9.27 15.10
N ILE A 217 17.77 -8.15 14.39
CA ILE A 217 18.85 -7.61 13.55
C ILE A 217 20.08 -7.28 14.41
N ASN A 218 19.86 -6.77 15.63
CA ASN A 218 20.94 -6.41 16.52
C ASN A 218 21.68 -7.61 17.12
N THR A 219 20.96 -8.68 17.49
CA THR A 219 21.59 -9.89 18.04
C THR A 219 22.36 -10.69 17.00
N ALA A 220 21.91 -10.70 15.74
CA ALA A 220 22.63 -11.36 14.64
C ALA A 220 24.01 -10.73 14.38
N HIS A 221 24.16 -9.41 14.55
CA HIS A 221 25.45 -8.71 14.39
C HIS A 221 26.42 -8.95 15.56
N SER A 222 25.92 -9.19 16.77
CA SER A 222 26.76 -9.43 17.95
C SER A 222 27.38 -10.82 18.01
N GLY A 223 26.96 -11.74 17.13
CA GLY A 223 27.49 -13.11 17.03
C GLY A 223 28.63 -13.29 16.02
N GLU A 224 29.02 -12.23 15.30
CA GLU A 224 30.12 -12.24 14.32
C GLU A 224 31.40 -11.57 14.84
N VAL A 225 31.56 -11.43 16.17
CA VAL A 225 32.76 -10.88 16.84
C VAL A 225 33.52 -11.96 17.59
#